data_AF-A0A2P2M4K7-F1
#
_entry.id   AF-A0A2P2M4K7-F1
#
_cell.length_a   1.000
_cell.length_b   1.000
_cell.length_c   1.000
_cell.angle_alpha   90.00
_cell.angle_beta   90.00
_cell.angle_gamma   90.00
#
_symmetry.space_group_name_H-M   'P 1'
#
loop_
_entity.id
_entity.type
_entity.pdbx_description
1 polymer ?
#
loop_
_entity_poly.entity_id
_entity_poly.type
_entity_poly.pdbx_seq_one_letter_code
_entity_poly.pdbx_strand_id
1 'polypeptide(L)'
;MSVDADRTVNLCNSFHDMWSLPLQIGVALYLLYTQVKFAFLAGLAITILLIPVNKWISELIASATKKMMKQKDERIRRSGEILTHIRTIKMYGWEQIFSSWVMETRTLEVNHLATRKYLDAWCVFFWATTPTLFSLFTFGLFALMGYQLDAATVC
;
A
#
# COMPACT_ATOMS: atom_id res chain seq x y z
N MET A 1 14.81 17.84 -19.67
CA MET A 1 15.84 16.84 -20.06
C MET A 1 15.79 15.59 -19.20
N SER A 2 16.00 15.63 -17.87
CA SER A 2 15.87 14.41 -17.02
C SER A 2 14.43 13.86 -16.96
N VAL A 3 13.44 14.73 -16.79
CA VAL A 3 12.00 14.37 -16.76
C VAL A 3 11.54 13.76 -18.09
N ASP A 4 12.06 14.24 -19.22
CA ASP A 4 11.70 13.77 -20.55
C ASP A 4 12.34 12.40 -20.85
N ALA A 5 13.57 12.18 -20.38
CA ALA A 5 14.25 10.88 -20.44
C ALA A 5 13.51 9.83 -19.60
N ASP A 6 13.12 10.17 -18.36
CA ASP A 6 12.31 9.30 -17.50
C ASP A 6 10.96 8.93 -18.14
N ARG A 7 10.28 9.90 -18.75
CA ARG A 7 9.02 9.64 -19.47
C ARG A 7 9.22 8.72 -20.65
N THR A 8 10.30 8.89 -21.42
CA THR A 8 10.60 8.05 -22.59
C THR A 8 10.90 6.61 -22.18
N VAL A 9 11.67 6.41 -21.11
CA VAL A 9 11.95 5.07 -20.55
C VAL A 9 10.66 4.41 -20.04
N ASN A 10 9.80 5.15 -19.36
CA ASN A 10 8.51 4.65 -18.87
C ASN A 10 7.56 4.25 -20.01
N LEU A 11 7.61 4.94 -21.16
CA LEU A 11 6.84 4.55 -22.35
C LEU A 11 7.28 3.16 -22.86
N CYS A 12 8.57 2.91 -22.97
CA CYS A 12 9.09 1.60 -23.40
C CYS A 12 8.64 0.47 -22.47
N ASN A 13 8.69 0.68 -21.15
CA ASN A 13 8.17 -0.29 -20.18
C ASN A 13 6.65 -0.49 -20.33
N SER A 14 5.89 0.59 -20.49
CA SER A 14 4.42 0.50 -20.66
C SER A 14 4.03 -0.27 -21.92
N PHE A 15 4.76 -0.09 -23.02
CA PHE A 15 4.54 -0.86 -24.25
C PHE A 15 4.84 -2.33 -24.06
N HIS A 16 5.90 -2.69 -23.31
CA HIS A 16 6.21 -4.07 -22.99
C HIS A 16 5.09 -4.72 -22.15
N ASP A 17 4.63 -4.04 -21.11
CA ASP A 17 3.57 -4.52 -20.23
C ASP A 17 2.24 -4.74 -20.96
N MET A 18 1.94 -3.88 -21.95
CA MET A 18 0.69 -3.96 -22.72
C MET A 18 0.47 -5.30 -23.42
N TRP A 19 1.51 -5.94 -23.95
CA TRP A 19 1.40 -7.26 -24.59
C TRP A 19 1.87 -8.41 -23.68
N SER A 20 2.79 -8.15 -22.75
CA SER A 20 3.29 -9.13 -21.79
C SER A 20 2.20 -9.57 -20.81
N LEU A 21 1.41 -8.64 -20.26
CA LEU A 21 0.39 -8.95 -19.25
C LEU A 21 -0.73 -9.87 -19.77
N PRO A 22 -1.35 -9.64 -20.95
CA PRO A 22 -2.36 -10.56 -21.48
C PRO A 22 -1.80 -11.97 -21.73
N LEU A 23 -0.58 -12.06 -22.25
CA LEU A 23 0.08 -13.34 -22.52
C LEU A 23 0.38 -14.09 -21.22
N GLN A 24 0.91 -13.40 -20.22
CA GLN A 24 1.20 -13.95 -18.90
C GLN A 24 -0.07 -14.47 -18.22
N ILE A 25 -1.16 -13.71 -18.25
CA ILE A 25 -2.47 -14.13 -17.70
C ILE A 25 -3.00 -15.35 -18.44
N GLY A 26 -2.93 -15.36 -19.79
CA GLY A 26 -3.39 -16.48 -20.60
C GLY A 26 -2.64 -17.78 -20.29
N VAL A 27 -1.31 -17.73 -20.23
CA VAL A 27 -0.47 -18.89 -19.91
C VAL A 27 -0.70 -19.36 -18.48
N ALA A 28 -0.81 -18.45 -17.51
CA ALA A 28 -1.08 -18.80 -16.11
C ALA A 28 -2.43 -19.49 -15.94
N LEU A 29 -3.49 -18.99 -16.59
CA LEU A 29 -4.82 -19.62 -16.56
C LEU A 29 -4.81 -21.00 -17.23
N TYR A 30 -4.10 -21.14 -18.34
CA TYR A 30 -3.94 -22.42 -19.02
C TYR A 30 -3.27 -23.46 -18.11
N LEU A 31 -2.13 -23.10 -17.48
CA LEU A 31 -1.41 -23.97 -16.56
C LEU A 31 -2.24 -24.34 -15.33
N LEU A 32 -2.94 -23.37 -14.71
CA LEU A 32 -3.82 -23.60 -13.56
C LEU A 32 -4.95 -24.58 -13.90
N TYR A 33 -5.56 -24.43 -15.08
CA TYR A 33 -6.60 -25.36 -15.55
C TYR A 33 -6.04 -26.78 -15.76
N THR A 34 -4.84 -26.90 -16.34
CA THR A 34 -4.21 -28.22 -16.53
C THR A 34 -3.85 -28.92 -15.23
N GLN A 35 -3.41 -28.19 -14.21
CA GLN A 35 -2.94 -28.77 -12.95
C GLN A 35 -4.08 -29.04 -11.95
N VAL A 36 -4.99 -28.07 -11.76
CA VAL A 36 -5.96 -28.08 -10.65
C VAL A 36 -7.42 -28.01 -11.12
N LYS A 37 -7.66 -28.13 -12.44
CA LYS A 37 -8.99 -28.16 -13.08
C LYS A 37 -9.87 -27.00 -12.65
N PHE A 38 -11.03 -27.24 -12.05
CA PHE A 38 -11.95 -26.19 -11.61
C PHE A 38 -11.63 -25.64 -10.21
N ALA A 39 -10.66 -26.22 -9.47
CA ALA A 39 -10.37 -25.76 -8.12
C ALA A 39 -9.73 -24.36 -8.07
N PHE A 40 -9.05 -23.91 -9.13
CA PHE A 40 -8.47 -22.56 -9.17
C PHE A 40 -9.55 -21.45 -9.08
N LEU A 41 -10.81 -21.74 -9.41
CA LEU A 41 -11.92 -20.79 -9.26
C LEU A 41 -12.14 -20.36 -7.82
N ALA A 42 -11.82 -21.22 -6.84
CA ALA A 42 -11.89 -20.86 -5.42
C ALA A 42 -10.81 -19.83 -5.04
N GLY A 43 -9.58 -20.05 -5.52
CA GLY A 43 -8.50 -19.08 -5.41
C GLY A 43 -8.85 -17.76 -6.10
N LEU A 44 -9.43 -17.82 -7.30
CA LEU A 44 -9.86 -16.62 -8.03
C LEU A 44 -10.96 -15.85 -7.26
N ALA A 45 -11.93 -16.55 -6.68
CA ALA A 45 -13.00 -15.94 -5.90
C ALA A 45 -12.47 -15.19 -4.66
N ILE A 46 -11.52 -15.78 -3.91
CA ILE A 46 -10.92 -15.09 -2.76
C ILE A 46 -10.12 -13.86 -3.20
N THR A 47 -9.37 -13.96 -4.30
CA THR A 47 -8.61 -12.81 -4.84
C THR A 47 -9.55 -11.68 -5.25
N ILE A 48 -10.66 -11.99 -5.93
CA ILE A 48 -11.68 -11.00 -6.28
C ILE A 48 -12.27 -10.33 -5.03
N LEU A 49 -12.48 -11.09 -3.94
CA LEU A 49 -12.96 -10.55 -2.67
C LEU A 49 -11.92 -9.67 -1.95
N LEU A 50 -10.62 -9.93 -2.13
CA LEU A 50 -9.56 -9.09 -1.57
C LEU A 50 -9.42 -7.73 -2.29
N ILE A 51 -9.82 -7.62 -3.56
CA ILE A 51 -9.76 -6.35 -4.32
C ILE A 51 -10.50 -5.19 -3.62
N PRO A 52 -11.80 -5.32 -3.24
CA PRO A 52 -12.52 -4.25 -2.56
C PRO A 52 -11.94 -3.95 -1.17
N VAL A 53 -11.41 -4.94 -0.46
CA VAL A 53 -10.75 -4.75 0.85
C VAL A 53 -9.51 -3.88 0.69
N ASN A 54 -8.64 -4.20 -0.27
CA ASN A 54 -7.45 -3.41 -0.57
C ASN A 54 -7.81 -1.99 -1.03
N LYS A 55 -8.87 -1.84 -1.83
CA LYS A 55 -9.38 -0.52 -2.25
C LYS A 55 -9.81 0.32 -1.03
N TRP A 56 -10.59 -0.26 -0.13
CA TRP A 56 -11.08 0.44 1.07
C TRP A 56 -9.93 0.87 1.99
N ILE A 57 -8.94 -0.01 2.20
CA ILE A 57 -7.72 0.33 2.97
C ILE A 57 -6.97 1.47 2.28
N SER A 58 -6.83 1.44 0.95
CA SER A 58 -6.15 2.48 0.17
C SER A 58 -6.83 3.84 0.31
N GLU A 59 -8.16 3.90 0.29
CA GLU A 59 -8.92 5.13 0.51
C GLU A 59 -8.69 5.68 1.93
N LEU A 60 -8.61 4.79 2.93
CA LEU A 60 -8.34 5.18 4.31
C LEU A 60 -6.90 5.73 4.47
N ILE A 61 -5.91 5.10 3.82
CA ILE A 61 -4.52 5.58 3.74
C ILE A 61 -4.47 6.96 3.09
N ALA A 62 -5.19 7.16 1.97
CA ALA A 62 -5.24 8.44 1.26
C ALA A 62 -5.83 9.55 2.15
N SER A 63 -6.92 9.25 2.85
CA SER A 63 -7.54 10.17 3.82
C SER A 63 -6.60 10.52 4.98
N ALA A 64 -5.94 9.52 5.58
CA ALA A 64 -4.95 9.72 6.64
C ALA A 64 -3.76 10.56 6.15
N THR A 65 -3.27 10.29 4.93
CA THR A 65 -2.18 11.04 4.30
C THR A 65 -2.57 12.50 4.08
N LYS A 66 -3.79 12.77 3.61
CA LYS A 66 -4.29 14.14 3.43
C LYS A 66 -4.35 14.90 4.76
N LYS A 67 -4.82 14.26 5.84
CA LYS A 67 -4.84 14.87 7.18
C LYS A 67 -3.44 15.15 7.71
N MET A 68 -2.51 14.21 7.55
CA MET A 68 -1.10 14.37 7.94
C MET A 68 -0.44 15.53 7.18
N MET A 69 -0.67 15.65 5.87
CA MET A 69 -0.12 16.76 5.07
C MET A 69 -0.61 18.12 5.56
N LYS A 70 -1.90 18.26 5.91
CA LYS A 70 -2.42 19.51 6.50
C LYS A 70 -1.70 19.88 7.80
N GLN A 71 -1.47 18.92 8.69
CA GLN A 71 -0.75 19.17 9.95
C GLN A 71 0.71 19.53 9.72
N LYS A 72 1.35 18.88 8.74
CA LYS A 72 2.72 19.18 8.32
C LYS A 72 2.84 20.62 7.78
N ASP A 73 1.89 21.04 6.94
CA ASP A 73 1.86 22.40 6.39
C ASP A 73 1.68 23.46 7.48
N GLU A 74 0.77 23.21 8.43
CA GLU A 74 0.54 24.07 9.61
C GLU A 74 1.83 24.19 10.45
N ARG A 75 2.53 23.08 10.71
CA ARG A 75 3.81 23.05 11.43
C ARG A 75 4.88 23.87 10.72
N ILE A 76 5.01 23.72 9.40
CA ILE A 76 5.99 24.45 8.58
C ILE A 76 5.69 25.95 8.63
N ARG A 77 4.42 26.33 8.44
CA ARG A 77 3.97 27.73 8.53
C ARG A 77 4.32 28.35 9.88
N ARG A 78 3.92 27.73 10.98
CA ARG A 78 4.19 28.23 12.34
C ARG A 78 5.69 28.31 12.65
N SER A 79 6.46 27.31 12.22
CA SER A 79 7.92 27.33 12.38
C SER A 79 8.55 28.51 11.63
N GLY A 80 8.03 28.84 10.44
CA GLY A 80 8.44 30.02 9.67
C GLY A 80 8.10 31.34 10.37
N GLU A 81 6.91 31.45 10.95
CA GLU A 81 6.49 32.63 11.74
C GLU A 81 7.40 32.84 12.97
N ILE A 82 7.74 31.76 13.69
CA ILE A 82 8.67 31.80 14.84
C ILE A 82 10.07 32.27 14.42
N LEU A 83 10.59 31.74 13.30
CA LEU A 83 11.90 32.15 12.77
C LEU A 83 11.93 33.63 12.37
N THR A 84 10.82 34.13 11.82
CA THR A 84 10.68 35.53 11.41
C THR A 84 10.71 36.48 12.62
N HIS A 85 10.13 36.08 13.76
CA HIS A 85 10.05 36.90 14.98
C HIS A 85 11.00 36.45 16.11
N ILE A 86 12.07 35.72 15.78
CA ILE A 86 12.94 35.08 16.77
C ILE A 86 13.59 36.07 17.77
N ARG A 87 13.95 37.28 17.33
CA ARG A 87 14.54 38.31 18.21
C ARG A 87 13.59 38.72 19.33
N THR A 88 12.32 38.90 19.02
CA THR A 88 11.27 39.27 19.98
C THR A 88 11.07 38.15 21.00
N ILE A 89 10.99 36.90 20.53
CA ILE A 89 10.82 35.73 21.41
C ILE A 89 11.96 35.62 22.43
N LYS A 90 13.21 35.84 21.99
CA LYS A 90 14.37 35.84 22.87
C LYS A 90 14.36 37.00 23.87
N MET A 91 13.98 38.21 23.43
CA MET A 91 13.91 39.38 24.32
C MET A 91 12.93 39.20 25.48
N TYR A 92 11.82 38.50 25.24
CA TYR A 92 10.80 38.24 26.27
C TYR A 92 10.98 36.91 27.03
N GLY A 93 11.99 36.10 26.67
CA GLY A 93 12.20 34.80 27.29
C GLY A 93 11.09 33.77 27.03
N TRP A 94 10.31 33.93 25.95
CA TRP A 94 9.16 33.07 25.62
C TRP A 94 9.54 31.75 24.95
N GLU A 95 10.81 31.38 24.94
CA GLU A 95 11.34 30.21 24.23
C GLU A 95 10.61 28.92 24.62
N GLN A 96 10.34 28.71 25.92
CA GLN A 96 9.68 27.49 26.36
C GLN A 96 8.20 27.40 26.03
N ILE A 97 7.50 28.54 25.99
CA ILE A 97 6.09 28.58 25.61
C ILE A 97 5.93 28.20 24.13
N PHE A 98 6.79 28.74 23.26
CA PHE A 98 6.78 28.39 21.85
C PHE A 98 7.27 26.96 21.59
N SER A 99 8.27 26.49 22.36
CA SER A 99 8.77 25.11 22.28
C SER A 99 7.67 24.09 22.61
N SER A 100 6.92 24.30 23.69
CA SER A 100 5.84 23.40 24.10
C SER A 100 4.72 23.36 23.06
N TRP A 101 4.34 24.49 22.47
CA TRP A 101 3.37 24.57 21.37
C TRP A 101 3.79 23.78 20.12
N VAL A 102 5.06 23.88 19.73
CA VAL A 102 5.60 23.10 18.61
C VAL A 102 5.57 21.60 18.93
N MET A 103 5.88 21.23 20.18
CA MET A 103 5.88 19.83 20.61
C MET A 103 4.46 19.22 20.66
N GLU A 104 3.46 19.99 21.08
CA GLU A 104 2.05 19.57 21.02
C GLU A 104 1.61 19.29 19.58
N THR A 105 1.94 20.20 18.65
CA THR A 105 1.67 20.04 17.21
C THR A 105 2.38 18.78 16.66
N ARG A 106 3.63 18.55 17.06
CA ARG A 106 4.40 17.36 16.68
C ARG A 106 3.76 16.06 17.17
N THR A 107 3.19 16.07 18.37
CA THR A 107 2.57 14.88 18.96
C THR A 107 1.33 14.47 18.16
N LEU A 108 0.53 15.44 17.72
CA LEU A 108 -0.61 15.20 16.82
C LEU A 108 -0.17 14.70 15.44
N GLU A 109 0.91 15.26 14.88
CA GLU A 109 1.50 14.80 13.61
C GLU A 109 1.95 13.34 13.71
N VAL A 110 2.65 12.96 14.80
CA VAL A 110 3.14 11.61 15.04
C VAL A 110 1.98 10.62 15.23
N ASN A 111 0.91 10.98 15.93
CA ASN A 111 -0.26 10.12 16.06
C ASN A 111 -0.90 9.80 14.70
N HIS A 112 -1.10 10.81 13.85
CA HIS A 112 -1.61 10.60 12.49
C HIS A 112 -0.65 9.79 11.61
N LEU A 113 0.67 10.02 11.76
CA LEU A 113 1.69 9.24 11.08
C LEU A 113 1.66 7.77 11.50
N ALA A 114 1.48 7.49 12.79
CA ALA A 114 1.37 6.14 13.33
C ALA A 114 0.14 5.43 12.74
N THR A 115 -1.04 6.07 12.75
CA THR A 115 -2.24 5.51 12.11
C THR A 115 -2.00 5.18 10.64
N ARG A 116 -1.37 6.09 9.88
CA ARG A 116 -1.01 5.84 8.47
C ARG A 116 -0.09 4.62 8.34
N LYS A 117 0.92 4.50 9.20
CA LYS A 117 1.87 3.39 9.18
C LYS A 117 1.25 2.05 9.52
N TYR A 118 0.29 2.01 10.44
CA TYR A 118 -0.48 0.79 10.68
C TYR A 118 -1.31 0.40 9.47
N LEU A 119 -1.98 1.35 8.82
CA LEU A 119 -2.77 1.07 7.60
C LEU A 119 -1.89 0.59 6.44
N ASP A 120 -0.72 1.19 6.27
CA ASP A 120 0.28 0.80 5.28
C ASP A 120 0.78 -0.63 5.55
N ALA A 121 1.07 -0.97 6.81
CA ALA A 121 1.44 -2.33 7.21
C ALA A 121 0.33 -3.35 6.92
N TRP A 122 -0.94 -3.01 7.16
CA TRP A 122 -2.08 -3.84 6.79
C TRP A 122 -2.16 -4.05 5.27
N CYS A 123 -1.96 -3.00 4.48
CA CYS A 123 -1.95 -3.10 3.02
C CYS A 123 -0.86 -4.07 2.54
N VAL A 124 0.37 -3.93 3.06
CA VAL A 124 1.49 -4.82 2.73
C VAL A 124 1.21 -6.26 3.17
N PHE A 125 0.61 -6.45 4.35
CA PHE A 125 0.22 -7.75 4.85
C PHE A 125 -0.77 -8.45 3.91
N PHE A 126 -1.87 -7.79 3.54
CA PHE A 126 -2.83 -8.37 2.59
C PHE A 126 -2.19 -8.68 1.23
N TRP A 127 -1.27 -7.84 0.77
CA TRP A 127 -0.54 -8.07 -0.47
C TRP A 127 0.35 -9.32 -0.39
N ALA A 128 1.12 -9.47 0.68
CA ALA A 128 2.00 -10.62 0.92
C ALA A 128 1.22 -11.93 1.17
N THR A 129 0.04 -11.84 1.80
CA THR A 129 -0.81 -12.99 2.15
C THR A 129 -1.76 -13.41 1.01
N THR A 130 -1.93 -12.60 -0.03
CA THR A 130 -2.76 -12.94 -1.19
C THR A 130 -2.37 -14.28 -1.86
N PRO A 131 -1.09 -14.53 -2.23
CA PRO A 131 -0.71 -15.78 -2.88
C PRO A 131 -0.83 -17.00 -1.94
N THR A 132 -0.57 -16.83 -0.65
CA THR A 132 -0.70 -17.94 0.31
C THR A 132 -2.16 -18.33 0.54
N LEU A 133 -3.06 -17.35 0.64
CA LEU A 133 -4.51 -17.60 0.68
C LEU A 133 -4.99 -18.25 -0.61
N PHE A 134 -4.56 -17.74 -1.78
CA PHE A 134 -4.92 -18.31 -3.07
C PHE A 134 -4.59 -19.81 -3.14
N SER A 135 -3.36 -20.19 -2.78
CA SER A 135 -2.93 -21.59 -2.77
C SER A 135 -3.69 -22.41 -1.72
N LEU A 136 -3.87 -21.89 -0.51
CA LEU A 136 -4.58 -22.57 0.57
C LEU A 136 -6.02 -22.94 0.18
N PHE A 137 -6.77 -21.99 -0.40
CA PHE A 137 -8.15 -22.24 -0.82
C PHE A 137 -8.24 -23.15 -2.05
N THR A 138 -7.31 -22.98 -3.01
CA THR A 138 -7.27 -23.80 -4.22
C THR A 138 -6.98 -25.27 -3.88
N PHE A 139 -5.94 -25.54 -3.08
CA PHE A 139 -5.62 -26.91 -2.66
C PHE A 139 -6.62 -27.47 -1.66
N GLY A 140 -7.17 -26.63 -0.77
CA GLY A 140 -8.22 -27.03 0.16
C GLY A 140 -9.47 -27.51 -0.56
N LEU A 141 -9.94 -26.80 -1.59
CA LEU A 141 -11.09 -27.24 -2.38
C LEU A 141 -10.77 -28.46 -3.23
N PHE A 142 -9.56 -28.54 -3.80
CA PHE A 142 -9.11 -29.71 -4.56
C PHE A 142 -9.12 -30.99 -3.71
N ALA A 143 -8.67 -30.91 -2.45
CA ALA A 143 -8.72 -32.00 -1.48
C ALA A 143 -10.16 -32.40 -1.14
N LEU A 144 -11.04 -31.40 -0.90
CA LEU A 144 -12.45 -31.65 -0.58
C LEU A 144 -13.24 -32.29 -1.73
N MET A 145 -12.86 -32.02 -2.99
CA MET A 145 -13.43 -32.68 -4.16
C MET A 145 -12.96 -34.14 -4.34
N GLY A 146 -12.11 -34.65 -3.45
CA GLY A 146 -11.67 -36.05 -3.45
C GLY A 146 -10.59 -36.37 -4.48
N TYR A 147 -9.93 -35.34 -5.04
CA TYR A 147 -8.78 -35.55 -5.92
C TYR A 147 -7.53 -35.90 -5.09
N GLN A 148 -6.70 -36.81 -5.59
CA GLN A 148 -5.42 -37.11 -4.94
C GLN A 148 -4.45 -35.94 -5.17
N LEU A 149 -3.97 -35.37 -4.06
CA LEU A 149 -2.89 -34.40 -4.04
C LEU A 149 -1.58 -35.14 -4.30
N ASP A 150 -1.07 -35.07 -5.53
CA ASP A 150 0.26 -35.56 -5.87
C ASP A 150 1.29 -34.44 -5.70
N ALA A 151 2.55 -34.80 -5.39
CA ALA A 151 3.63 -33.83 -5.18
C ALA A 151 3.86 -32.93 -6.42
N ALA A 152 3.59 -33.46 -7.61
CA ALA A 152 3.65 -32.73 -8.88
C ALA A 152 2.55 -31.65 -9.06
N THR A 153 1.47 -31.70 -8.28
CA THR A 153 0.39 -30.71 -8.29
C THR A 153 0.64 -29.58 -7.28
N VAL A 154 1.51 -29.81 -6.30
CA VAL A 154 1.80 -28.88 -5.19
C VAL A 154 3.12 -28.11 -5.39
N CYS A 155 4.10 -28.69 -6.09
CA CYS A 155 5.38 -28.06 -6.46
C CYS A 155 5.28 -27.24 -7.75
#